data_AF-A0A1V5VU61-F1
#
_entry.id   AF-A0A1V5VU61-F1
#
_cell.length_a   1.000
_cell.length_b   1.000
_cell.length_c   1.000
_cell.angle_alpha   90.00
_cell.angle_beta   90.00
_cell.angle_gamma   90.00
#
_symmetry.space_group_name_H-M   'P 1'
#
loop_
_entity.id
_entity.type
_entity.pdbx_description
1 polymer ?
#
loop_
_entity_poly.entity_id
_entity_poly.type
_entity_poly.pdbx_seq_one_letter_code
_entity_poly.pdbx_strand_id
1 'polypeptide(L)'
;MQKQVKTVWRNSEYFFYEDPFMNSKASYVYNNYLIIPYNNIMYTYDLNNGDEIFSKEFISLNNNKIEGINNNLYVTDWNGDDRIFHYDIKSSNETTLYEFVEVFDTMSISYRIMHRVCELNNKPYVIQTYTKNYNNHDVKLNNVYIRLYDISENKWVYDKQVAAGYVSEYVYVYNNLLFACVYPSSVSYCIDIEKGEVLWGDDSNYLGEEVLFDNSILISSTSSNGINARNIETGDIVWQIKDIHGSYIQKLGNYLYCIANNNLMCIEFGTGKIRWRISAPKNDYFYKVTVVPGEKQGEGKIVAQTLTNMYSYSEYSDTIK
;
A
#
# COMPACT_ATOMS: atom_id res chain seq x y z
N MET A 1 -5.07 -27.88 31.93
CA MET A 1 -4.89 -26.49 31.47
C MET A 1 -5.52 -26.37 30.09
N GLN A 2 -6.68 -25.73 29.96
CA GLN A 2 -7.17 -25.31 28.65
C GLN A 2 -6.21 -24.21 28.18
N LYS A 3 -5.50 -24.45 27.06
CA LYS A 3 -4.84 -23.37 26.34
C LYS A 3 -5.95 -22.39 25.98
N GLN A 4 -5.91 -21.18 26.56
CA GLN A 4 -6.67 -20.06 26.01
C GLN A 4 -6.28 -19.96 24.55
N VAL A 5 -7.19 -20.32 23.65
CA VAL A 5 -7.04 -19.98 22.24
C VAL A 5 -7.12 -18.46 22.22
N LYS A 6 -5.98 -17.82 22.00
CA LYS A 6 -5.93 -16.36 21.89
C LYS A 6 -6.56 -16.05 20.54
N THR A 7 -7.84 -15.67 20.55
CA THR A 7 -8.49 -15.14 19.35
C THR A 7 -7.66 -13.96 18.85
N VAL A 8 -7.25 -14.03 17.58
CA VAL A 8 -6.54 -12.94 16.92
C VAL A 8 -7.57 -12.14 16.15
N TRP A 9 -7.79 -10.89 16.54
CA TRP A 9 -8.58 -9.96 15.76
C TRP A 9 -7.65 -9.18 14.84
N ARG A 10 -7.98 -9.14 13.55
CA ARG A 10 -7.29 -8.35 12.53
C ARG A 10 -8.16 -7.19 12.12
N ASN A 11 -7.54 -6.22 11.47
CA ASN A 11 -8.28 -5.22 10.72
C ASN A 11 -7.78 -5.18 9.27
N SER A 12 -8.70 -4.85 8.37
CA SER A 12 -8.39 -4.44 7.01
C SER A 12 -9.26 -3.23 6.71
N GLU A 13 -8.62 -2.14 6.28
CA GLU A 13 -9.24 -0.82 6.10
C GLU A 13 -10.06 -0.37 7.33
N TYR A 14 -11.39 -0.56 7.26
CA TYR A 14 -12.39 -0.06 8.20
C TYR A 14 -13.07 -1.15 9.05
N PHE A 15 -12.62 -2.40 8.93
CA PHE A 15 -13.29 -3.56 9.50
C PHE A 15 -12.37 -4.35 10.42
N PHE A 16 -12.93 -4.93 11.49
CA PHE A 16 -12.26 -5.91 12.33
C PHE A 16 -12.89 -7.30 12.15
N TYR A 17 -12.06 -8.31 11.91
CA TYR A 17 -12.48 -9.72 11.90
C TYR A 17 -11.70 -10.52 12.91
N GLU A 18 -12.36 -11.54 13.44
CA GLU A 18 -11.66 -12.67 14.02
C GLU A 18 -10.93 -13.37 12.86
N ASP A 19 -9.61 -13.38 12.93
CA ASP A 19 -8.76 -14.07 11.97
C ASP A 19 -8.85 -15.56 12.24
N PRO A 20 -9.54 -16.34 11.38
CA PRO A 20 -9.58 -17.77 11.56
C PRO A 20 -8.19 -18.40 11.33
N PHE A 21 -7.23 -17.62 10.81
CA PHE A 21 -5.89 -18.04 10.48
C PHE A 21 -4.86 -17.27 11.32
N MET A 22 -4.39 -17.85 12.42
CA MET A 22 -3.49 -17.19 13.40
C MET A 22 -2.21 -16.51 12.82
N ASN A 23 -1.86 -16.69 11.53
CA ASN A 23 -0.68 -16.10 10.89
C ASN A 23 -0.93 -15.52 9.48
N SER A 24 -2.13 -15.04 9.14
CA SER A 24 -2.30 -14.27 7.88
C SER A 24 -1.35 -13.06 7.86
N LYS A 25 -0.64 -12.82 6.74
CA LYS A 25 0.36 -11.73 6.64
C LYS A 25 -0.27 -10.39 6.25
N ALA A 26 -1.31 -10.42 5.45
CA ALA A 26 -2.03 -9.26 4.95
C ALA A 26 -3.47 -9.68 4.66
N SER A 27 -4.39 -8.71 4.61
CA SER A 27 -5.76 -8.93 4.13
C SER A 27 -6.28 -7.67 3.48
N TYR A 28 -7.10 -7.84 2.47
CA TYR A 28 -7.54 -6.78 1.57
C TYR A 28 -9.06 -6.71 1.58
N VAL A 29 -9.60 -5.50 1.47
CA VAL A 29 -11.03 -5.28 1.27
C VAL A 29 -11.22 -4.70 -0.13
N TYR A 30 -12.13 -5.26 -0.92
CA TYR A 30 -12.45 -4.74 -2.24
C TYR A 30 -13.89 -5.06 -2.61
N ASN A 31 -14.67 -4.07 -3.04
CA ASN A 31 -16.09 -4.21 -3.44
C ASN A 31 -16.94 -5.05 -2.47
N ASN A 32 -16.77 -4.85 -1.16
CA ASN A 32 -17.45 -5.58 -0.08
C ASN A 32 -17.00 -7.05 0.12
N TYR A 33 -15.86 -7.43 -0.44
CA TYR A 33 -15.26 -8.73 -0.19
C TYR A 33 -14.00 -8.58 0.66
N LEU A 34 -13.78 -9.53 1.56
CA LEU A 34 -12.56 -9.68 2.34
C LEU A 34 -11.69 -10.77 1.71
N ILE A 35 -10.48 -10.41 1.31
CA ILE A 35 -9.50 -11.31 0.70
C ILE A 35 -8.38 -11.57 1.71
N ILE A 36 -8.20 -12.84 2.09
CA ILE A 36 -7.21 -13.29 3.07
C ILE A 36 -6.23 -14.27 2.42
N PRO A 37 -4.99 -13.86 2.10
CA PRO A 37 -3.92 -14.80 1.79
C PRO A 37 -3.37 -15.49 3.04
N TYR A 38 -3.41 -16.83 3.07
CA TYR A 38 -2.87 -17.66 4.15
C TYR A 38 -2.31 -18.99 3.63
N ASN A 39 -1.04 -19.31 3.95
CA ASN A 39 -0.36 -20.56 3.59
C ASN A 39 -0.62 -21.02 2.14
N ASN A 40 -0.42 -20.09 1.19
CA ASN A 40 -0.65 -20.29 -0.24
C ASN A 40 -2.10 -20.43 -0.70
N ILE A 41 -3.08 -20.27 0.18
CA ILE A 41 -4.49 -20.21 -0.17
C ILE A 41 -4.99 -18.77 -0.06
N MET A 42 -5.69 -18.30 -1.07
CA MET A 42 -6.43 -17.04 -1.03
C MET A 42 -7.88 -17.38 -0.70
N TYR A 43 -8.38 -16.87 0.41
CA TYR A 43 -9.77 -16.98 0.82
C TYR A 43 -10.50 -15.67 0.50
N THR A 44 -11.71 -15.77 -0.04
CA THR A 44 -12.56 -14.63 -0.36
C THR A 44 -13.89 -14.77 0.37
N TYR A 45 -14.25 -13.80 1.19
CA TYR A 45 -15.50 -13.77 1.95
C TYR A 45 -16.35 -12.57 1.54
N ASP A 46 -17.68 -12.71 1.52
CA ASP A 46 -18.59 -11.56 1.43
C ASP A 46 -18.78 -10.94 2.81
N LEU A 47 -18.51 -9.65 2.92
CA LEU A 47 -18.61 -8.92 4.19
C LEU A 47 -20.05 -8.69 4.66
N ASN A 48 -21.06 -8.85 3.80
CA ASN A 48 -22.47 -8.67 4.20
C ASN A 48 -22.95 -9.78 5.13
N ASN A 49 -22.56 -11.02 4.86
CA ASN A 49 -23.04 -12.23 5.55
C ASN A 49 -21.91 -13.03 6.19
N GLY A 50 -20.65 -12.78 5.83
CA GLY A 50 -19.48 -13.52 6.31
C GLY A 50 -19.26 -14.86 5.60
N ASP A 51 -20.01 -15.14 4.52
CA ASP A 51 -19.91 -16.43 3.82
C ASP A 51 -18.65 -16.47 2.95
N GLU A 52 -17.98 -17.62 2.91
CA GLU A 52 -16.90 -17.87 1.95
C GLU A 52 -17.49 -17.95 0.54
N ILE A 53 -17.00 -17.10 -0.37
CA ILE A 53 -17.36 -17.15 -1.79
C ILE A 53 -16.52 -18.21 -2.49
N PHE A 54 -15.20 -18.17 -2.28
CA PHE A 54 -14.29 -19.19 -2.77
C PHE A 54 -12.95 -19.17 -2.03
N SER A 55 -12.22 -20.27 -2.17
CA SER A 55 -10.80 -20.36 -1.84
C SER A 55 -9.99 -20.91 -3.03
N LYS A 56 -8.76 -20.43 -3.19
CA LYS A 56 -7.87 -20.83 -4.29
C LYS A 56 -6.46 -21.08 -3.78
N GLU A 57 -5.92 -22.26 -4.03
CA GLU A 57 -4.53 -22.61 -3.73
C GLU A 57 -3.59 -22.14 -4.86
N PHE A 58 -2.43 -21.63 -4.47
CA PHE A 58 -1.34 -21.19 -5.33
C PHE A 58 -0.07 -21.96 -4.98
N ILE A 59 0.92 -21.90 -5.87
CA ILE A 59 2.24 -22.49 -5.60
C ILE A 59 2.97 -21.69 -4.50
N SER A 60 2.84 -20.35 -4.51
CA SER A 60 3.27 -19.46 -3.43
C SER A 60 2.36 -18.22 -3.39
N LEU A 61 1.82 -17.86 -2.22
CA LEU A 61 1.17 -16.56 -2.00
C LEU A 61 1.99 -15.60 -1.13
N ASN A 62 3.11 -16.07 -0.58
CA ASN A 62 3.75 -15.40 0.56
C ASN A 62 4.32 -14.02 0.25
N ASN A 63 4.43 -13.65 -1.04
CA ASN A 63 5.01 -12.39 -1.51
C ASN A 63 4.11 -11.67 -2.53
N ASN A 64 2.84 -12.05 -2.64
CA ASN A 64 1.97 -11.59 -3.73
C ASN A 64 1.25 -10.30 -3.36
N LYS A 65 1.12 -9.38 -4.33
CA LYS A 65 0.18 -8.25 -4.23
C LYS A 65 -1.13 -8.62 -4.90
N ILE A 66 -2.22 -8.26 -4.24
CA ILE A 66 -3.58 -8.48 -4.71
C ILE A 66 -4.21 -7.10 -4.96
N GLU A 67 -4.69 -6.87 -6.18
CA GLU A 67 -5.30 -5.61 -6.60
C GLU A 67 -6.65 -5.88 -7.24
N GLY A 68 -7.66 -5.08 -6.87
CA GLY A 68 -9.01 -5.20 -7.39
C GLY A 68 -9.29 -4.16 -8.48
N ILE A 69 -9.75 -4.59 -9.67
CA ILE A 69 -10.14 -3.70 -10.78
C ILE A 69 -11.37 -4.28 -11.48
N ASN A 70 -12.42 -3.50 -11.73
CA ASN A 70 -13.61 -3.93 -12.50
C ASN A 70 -14.22 -5.28 -12.08
N ASN A 71 -14.46 -5.50 -10.78
CA ASN A 71 -14.91 -6.77 -10.19
C ASN A 71 -13.95 -7.96 -10.37
N ASN A 72 -12.70 -7.68 -10.68
CA ASN A 72 -11.69 -8.70 -10.85
C ASN A 72 -10.57 -8.54 -9.83
N LEU A 73 -9.98 -9.65 -9.41
CA LEU A 73 -8.79 -9.70 -8.58
C LEU A 73 -7.59 -10.06 -9.46
N TYR A 74 -6.53 -9.28 -9.33
CA TYR A 74 -5.24 -9.52 -9.95
C TYR A 74 -4.24 -9.92 -8.88
N VAL A 75 -3.60 -11.08 -9.05
CA VAL A 75 -2.62 -11.62 -8.10
C VAL A 75 -1.28 -11.74 -8.79
N THR A 76 -0.29 -11.02 -8.28
CA THR A 76 1.10 -11.05 -8.78
C THR A 76 1.88 -12.14 -8.04
N ASP A 77 2.40 -13.16 -8.73
CA ASP A 77 3.20 -14.23 -8.12
C ASP A 77 4.70 -13.95 -8.26
N TRP A 78 5.37 -13.76 -7.13
CA TRP A 78 6.81 -13.49 -7.05
C TRP A 78 7.62 -14.78 -6.86
N ASN A 79 7.49 -15.72 -7.81
CA ASN A 79 8.24 -16.98 -7.85
C ASN A 79 9.32 -17.05 -8.94
N GLY A 80 9.74 -15.90 -9.49
CA GLY A 80 10.78 -15.82 -10.52
C GLY A 80 10.28 -15.94 -11.96
N ASP A 81 9.03 -16.36 -12.17
CA ASP A 81 8.35 -16.43 -13.48
C ASP A 81 7.40 -15.22 -13.73
N ASP A 82 7.39 -14.22 -12.84
CA ASP A 82 6.63 -12.96 -12.95
C ASP A 82 5.17 -13.11 -13.47
N ARG A 83 4.40 -14.03 -12.90
CA ARG A 83 3.03 -14.30 -13.38
C ARG A 83 2.01 -13.36 -12.75
N ILE A 84 1.00 -12.97 -13.53
CA ILE A 84 -0.16 -12.22 -13.03
C ILE A 84 -1.42 -13.02 -13.35
N PHE A 85 -2.09 -13.45 -12.30
CA PHE A 85 -3.34 -14.18 -12.39
C PHE A 85 -4.52 -13.21 -12.33
N HIS A 86 -5.58 -13.51 -13.08
CA HIS A 86 -6.83 -12.78 -13.07
C HIS A 86 -7.97 -13.70 -12.63
N TYR A 87 -8.76 -13.24 -11.67
CA TYR A 87 -9.95 -13.92 -11.16
C TYR A 87 -11.16 -12.98 -11.18
N ASP A 88 -12.34 -13.51 -11.53
CA ASP A 88 -13.61 -12.85 -11.21
C ASP A 88 -13.83 -12.91 -9.69
N ILE A 89 -14.11 -11.80 -9.02
CA ILE A 89 -14.28 -11.81 -7.57
C ILE A 89 -15.52 -12.60 -7.11
N LYS A 90 -16.50 -12.79 -8.00
CA LYS A 90 -17.76 -13.47 -7.69
C LYS A 90 -17.74 -14.96 -7.98
N SER A 91 -16.68 -15.48 -8.59
CA SER A 91 -16.58 -16.90 -8.92
C SER A 91 -15.13 -17.37 -8.95
N SER A 92 -14.87 -18.63 -8.63
CA SER A 92 -13.52 -19.22 -8.78
C SER A 92 -13.10 -19.43 -10.24
N ASN A 93 -13.86 -18.87 -11.20
CA ASN A 93 -13.56 -18.97 -12.62
C ASN A 93 -12.27 -18.19 -12.92
N GLU A 94 -11.19 -18.96 -13.01
CA GLU A 94 -9.88 -18.48 -13.42
C GLU A 94 -9.88 -18.25 -14.93
N THR A 95 -9.48 -17.06 -15.34
CA THR A 95 -9.08 -16.81 -16.72
C THR A 95 -7.60 -16.46 -16.67
N THR A 96 -6.74 -17.37 -17.12
CA THR A 96 -5.31 -17.09 -17.24
C THR A 96 -5.14 -16.04 -18.33
N LEU A 97 -4.91 -14.77 -17.95
CA LEU A 97 -4.75 -13.71 -18.95
C LEU A 97 -3.36 -13.65 -19.53
N TYR A 98 -2.31 -14.00 -18.78
CA TYR A 98 -0.95 -13.92 -19.30
C TYR A 98 0.10 -14.60 -18.41
N GLU A 99 1.08 -15.22 -19.04
CA GLU A 99 2.34 -15.66 -18.41
C GLU A 99 3.47 -14.78 -18.96
N PHE A 100 4.12 -13.97 -18.12
CA PHE A 100 5.33 -13.27 -18.53
C PHE A 100 6.48 -14.29 -18.58
N VAL A 101 6.62 -14.99 -19.71
CA VAL A 101 7.84 -15.77 -19.97
C VAL A 101 8.89 -14.82 -20.55
N GLU A 102 9.47 -13.97 -19.71
CA GLU A 102 10.60 -13.16 -20.12
C GLU A 102 11.89 -13.70 -19.51
N VAL A 103 12.71 -14.30 -20.38
CA VAL A 103 14.05 -14.78 -20.03
C VAL A 103 14.94 -13.55 -19.91
N PHE A 104 15.05 -13.00 -18.71
CA PHE A 104 16.08 -12.03 -18.40
C PHE A 104 17.44 -12.71 -18.49
N ASP A 105 18.32 -12.20 -19.35
CA ASP A 105 19.68 -12.70 -19.44
C ASP A 105 20.38 -12.48 -18.08
N THR A 106 20.59 -13.59 -17.38
CA THR A 106 20.82 -13.67 -15.92
C THR A 106 22.07 -12.94 -15.43
N MET A 107 22.90 -12.43 -16.32
CA MET A 107 24.14 -11.72 -15.99
C MET A 107 23.99 -10.19 -15.80
N SER A 108 22.85 -9.57 -16.19
CA SER A 108 22.74 -8.09 -16.29
C SER A 108 21.64 -7.44 -15.44
N ILE A 109 20.83 -8.20 -14.69
CA ILE A 109 19.63 -7.66 -14.02
C ILE A 109 19.62 -8.15 -12.57
N SER A 110 19.69 -7.22 -11.60
CA SER A 110 19.52 -7.55 -10.19
C SER A 110 18.14 -7.18 -9.66
N TYR A 111 17.38 -8.23 -9.37
CA TYR A 111 16.66 -8.58 -8.14
C TYR A 111 15.42 -7.82 -7.61
N ARG A 112 14.98 -6.70 -8.18
CA ARG A 112 13.71 -6.11 -7.71
C ARG A 112 12.84 -5.62 -8.87
N ILE A 113 11.88 -6.46 -9.26
CA ILE A 113 10.80 -6.15 -10.20
C ILE A 113 9.54 -6.01 -9.36
N MET A 114 8.95 -4.82 -9.39
CA MET A 114 7.69 -4.51 -8.71
C MET A 114 6.59 -4.44 -9.75
N HIS A 115 5.63 -5.36 -9.64
CA HIS A 115 4.43 -5.37 -10.47
C HIS A 115 3.30 -4.65 -9.74
N ARG A 116 2.58 -3.80 -10.46
CA ARG A 116 1.28 -3.26 -10.05
C ARG A 116 0.34 -3.37 -11.24
N VAL A 117 -0.91 -3.67 -10.95
CA VAL A 117 -2.01 -3.63 -11.90
C VAL A 117 -2.75 -2.33 -11.65
N CYS A 118 -3.00 -1.61 -12.73
CA CYS A 118 -3.69 -0.33 -12.70
C CYS A 118 -4.76 -0.29 -13.78
N GLU A 119 -5.71 0.62 -13.64
CA GLU A 119 -6.73 0.89 -14.63
C GLU A 119 -6.45 2.24 -15.29
N LEU A 120 -6.33 2.24 -16.63
CA LEU A 120 -6.22 3.45 -17.43
C LEU A 120 -7.31 3.41 -18.50
N ASN A 121 -8.09 4.48 -18.63
CA ASN A 121 -9.13 4.59 -19.66
C ASN A 121 -10.07 3.36 -19.69
N ASN A 122 -10.47 2.85 -18.51
CA ASN A 122 -11.30 1.65 -18.31
C ASN A 122 -10.70 0.34 -18.83
N LYS A 123 -9.37 0.27 -18.97
CA LYS A 123 -8.65 -0.94 -19.36
C LYS A 123 -7.61 -1.31 -18.29
N PRO A 124 -7.41 -2.61 -18.02
CA PRO A 124 -6.41 -3.05 -17.07
C PRO A 124 -5.03 -3.08 -17.73
N TYR A 125 -4.02 -2.58 -17.00
CA TYR A 125 -2.62 -2.58 -17.40
C TYR A 125 -1.75 -3.15 -16.30
N VAL A 126 -0.63 -3.76 -16.68
CA VAL A 126 0.45 -4.07 -15.73
C VAL A 126 1.52 -2.99 -15.89
N ILE A 127 1.84 -2.30 -14.80
CA ILE A 127 3.06 -1.52 -14.71
C ILE A 127 4.11 -2.32 -13.95
N GLN A 128 5.29 -2.41 -14.54
CA GLN A 128 6.44 -3.04 -13.90
C GLN A 128 7.52 -2.00 -13.70
N THR A 129 8.01 -1.91 -12.46
CA THR A 129 9.15 -1.07 -12.11
C THR A 129 10.32 -1.95 -11.75
N TYR A 130 11.48 -1.73 -12.35
CA TYR A 130 12.61 -2.64 -12.20
C TYR A 130 13.95 -1.93 -12.36
N THR A 131 15.03 -2.59 -11.93
CA THR A 131 16.39 -2.04 -12.05
C THR A 131 17.22 -2.88 -13.01
N LYS A 132 17.82 -2.25 -14.03
CA LYS A 132 18.87 -2.88 -14.87
C LYS A 132 20.24 -2.49 -14.32
N ASN A 133 21.11 -3.48 -14.18
CA ASN A 133 22.49 -3.28 -13.76
C ASN A 133 23.43 -3.43 -14.95
N TYR A 134 24.06 -2.34 -15.37
CA TYR A 134 25.14 -2.43 -16.33
C TYR A 134 26.44 -2.68 -15.58
N ASN A 135 26.87 -3.94 -15.53
CA ASN A 135 28.21 -4.32 -15.08
C ASN A 135 29.16 -4.22 -16.27
N ASN A 136 29.70 -3.03 -16.52
CA ASN A 136 30.92 -2.91 -17.33
C ASN A 136 32.09 -2.73 -16.36
N HIS A 137 33.24 -3.34 -16.64
CA HIS A 137 34.34 -3.62 -15.69
C HIS A 137 34.83 -2.46 -14.80
N ASP A 138 34.45 -1.20 -15.08
CA ASP A 138 34.87 0.00 -14.36
C ASP A 138 33.71 0.86 -13.77
N VAL A 139 32.44 0.59 -14.10
CA VAL A 139 31.29 1.39 -13.59
C VAL A 139 30.06 0.52 -13.38
N LYS A 140 29.54 0.51 -12.15
CA LYS A 140 28.18 -0.01 -11.85
C LYS A 140 27.17 1.11 -12.04
N LEU A 141 26.46 1.09 -13.18
CA LEU A 141 25.29 1.94 -13.38
C LEU A 141 24.03 1.11 -13.12
N ASN A 142 23.26 1.54 -12.14
CA ASN A 142 21.93 0.99 -11.90
C ASN A 142 20.93 2.03 -12.38
N ASN A 143 20.00 1.58 -13.20
CA ASN A 143 19.00 2.45 -13.80
C ASN A 143 17.63 1.84 -13.51
N VAL A 144 16.72 2.68 -13.02
CA VAL A 144 15.33 2.31 -12.79
C VAL A 144 14.54 2.52 -14.07
N TYR A 145 13.84 1.48 -14.47
CA TYR A 145 12.97 1.44 -15.61
C TYR A 145 11.53 1.23 -15.15
N ILE A 146 10.61 1.79 -15.93
CA ILE A 146 9.21 1.42 -15.90
C ILE A 146 8.79 0.93 -17.26
N ARG A 147 7.87 -0.02 -17.28
CA ARG A 147 7.25 -0.51 -18.49
C ARG A 147 5.78 -0.78 -18.25
N LEU A 148 4.98 -0.52 -19.28
CA LEU A 148 3.54 -0.64 -19.24
C LEU A 148 3.09 -1.69 -20.24
N TYR A 149 2.33 -2.66 -19.78
CA TYR A 149 1.79 -3.75 -20.58
C TYR A 149 0.27 -3.62 -20.68
N ASP A 150 -0.23 -3.56 -21.92
CA ASP A 150 -1.66 -3.60 -22.19
C ASP A 150 -2.13 -5.05 -22.15
N ILE A 151 -2.88 -5.38 -21.10
CA ILE A 151 -3.40 -6.72 -20.89
C ILE A 151 -4.43 -7.09 -21.96
N SER A 152 -5.23 -6.12 -22.42
CA SER A 152 -6.30 -6.34 -23.39
C SER A 152 -5.77 -6.57 -24.81
N GLU A 153 -4.64 -5.96 -25.14
CA GLU A 153 -4.01 -6.05 -26.46
C GLU A 153 -2.80 -6.99 -26.49
N ASN A 154 -2.46 -7.59 -25.35
CA ASN A 154 -1.36 -8.53 -25.19
C ASN A 154 -0.02 -7.98 -25.71
N LYS A 155 0.30 -6.71 -25.39
CA LYS A 155 1.49 -6.04 -25.92
C LYS A 155 2.09 -5.04 -24.93
N TRP A 156 3.40 -4.85 -25.02
CA TRP A 156 4.10 -3.75 -24.37
C TRP A 156 3.73 -2.41 -25.02
N VAL A 157 3.37 -1.42 -24.21
CA VAL A 157 3.13 -0.04 -24.63
C VAL A 157 4.45 0.72 -24.69
N TYR A 158 5.28 0.61 -23.64
CA TYR A 158 6.62 1.20 -23.59
C TYR A 158 7.52 0.50 -22.56
N ASP A 159 8.83 0.75 -22.67
CA ASP A 159 9.86 0.45 -21.67
C ASP A 159 10.82 1.66 -21.60
N LYS A 160 10.85 2.36 -20.46
CA LYS A 160 11.53 3.65 -20.31
C LYS A 160 12.37 3.70 -19.04
N GLN A 161 13.59 4.21 -19.15
CA GLN A 161 14.39 4.60 -17.99
C GLN A 161 13.81 5.88 -17.39
N VAL A 162 13.59 5.89 -16.07
CA VAL A 162 13.03 7.04 -15.34
C VAL A 162 13.97 7.61 -14.29
N ALA A 163 14.92 6.83 -13.79
CA ALA A 163 15.89 7.32 -12.81
C ALA A 163 17.21 6.54 -12.86
N ALA A 164 18.25 7.11 -12.29
CA ALA A 164 19.46 6.39 -11.90
C ALA A 164 19.30 5.90 -10.45
N GLY A 165 19.61 4.63 -10.19
CA GLY A 165 19.53 3.99 -8.88
C GLY A 165 18.85 2.63 -8.90
N TYR A 166 18.32 2.24 -7.75
CA TYR A 166 17.57 1.01 -7.49
C TYR A 166 16.16 1.34 -7.03
N VAL A 167 15.16 0.69 -7.59
CA VAL A 167 13.78 0.86 -7.10
C VAL A 167 13.60 0.18 -5.74
N SER A 168 12.94 0.88 -4.81
CA SER A 168 12.50 0.36 -3.52
C SER A 168 11.30 -0.59 -3.67
N GLU A 169 10.93 -1.28 -2.58
CA GLU A 169 9.68 -2.06 -2.51
C GLU A 169 8.43 -1.18 -2.40
N TYR A 170 8.63 0.08 -1.98
CA TYR A 170 7.59 1.09 -1.85
C TYR A 170 7.29 1.72 -3.21
N VAL A 171 6.37 1.07 -3.92
CA VAL A 171 5.80 1.52 -5.18
C VAL A 171 4.29 1.58 -5.03
N TYR A 172 3.70 2.73 -5.33
CA TYR A 172 2.27 3.00 -5.18
C TYR A 172 1.68 3.47 -6.49
N VAL A 173 0.44 3.05 -6.75
CA VAL A 173 -0.37 3.57 -7.86
C VAL A 173 -1.52 4.35 -7.24
N TYR A 174 -1.75 5.56 -7.75
CA TYR A 174 -2.91 6.36 -7.39
C TYR A 174 -3.39 7.10 -8.63
N ASN A 175 -4.63 6.82 -9.07
CA ASN A 175 -5.16 7.25 -10.36
C ASN A 175 -4.19 6.85 -11.50
N ASN A 176 -3.83 7.80 -12.38
CA ASN A 176 -2.90 7.58 -13.49
C ASN A 176 -1.43 7.83 -13.12
N LEU A 177 -1.09 7.83 -11.83
CA LEU A 177 0.23 8.18 -11.33
C LEU A 177 0.88 7.02 -10.59
N LEU A 178 2.16 6.80 -10.88
CA LEU A 178 3.03 5.88 -10.16
C LEU A 178 3.96 6.69 -9.25
N PHE A 179 4.02 6.30 -7.99
CA PHE A 179 4.96 6.82 -7.03
C PHE A 179 5.99 5.76 -6.71
N ALA A 180 7.27 6.06 -6.95
CA ALA A 180 8.36 5.12 -6.74
C ALA A 180 9.51 5.78 -5.98
N CYS A 181 10.00 5.10 -4.95
CA CYS A 181 11.21 5.51 -4.27
C CYS A 181 12.45 4.84 -4.89
N VAL A 182 13.52 5.61 -5.08
CA VAL A 182 14.77 5.16 -5.71
C VAL A 182 15.97 5.40 -4.77
N TYR A 183 16.77 4.35 -4.57
CA TYR A 183 18.00 4.33 -3.77
C TYR A 183 19.26 4.41 -4.66
N PRO A 184 20.41 4.91 -4.17
CA PRO A 184 20.69 5.37 -2.79
C PRO A 184 20.28 6.82 -2.52
N SER A 185 19.81 7.55 -3.52
CA SER A 185 19.47 8.97 -3.38
C SER A 185 18.22 9.23 -2.54
N SER A 186 17.47 8.19 -2.16
CA SER A 186 16.21 8.27 -1.41
C SER A 186 15.20 9.24 -2.06
N VAL A 187 15.28 9.34 -3.39
CA VAL A 187 14.42 10.23 -4.19
C VAL A 187 13.09 9.53 -4.41
N SER A 188 12.00 10.23 -4.12
CA SER A 188 10.68 9.80 -4.54
C SER A 188 10.29 10.48 -5.84
N TYR A 189 9.85 9.69 -6.79
CA TYR A 189 9.38 10.15 -8.09
C TYR A 189 7.87 9.99 -8.19
N CYS A 190 7.23 10.96 -8.83
CA CYS A 190 5.89 10.81 -9.38
C CYS A 190 6.01 10.70 -10.90
N ILE A 191 5.36 9.69 -11.45
CA ILE A 191 5.47 9.32 -12.85
C ILE A 191 4.07 9.19 -13.44
N ASP A 192 3.83 9.86 -14.56
CA ASP A 192 2.65 9.65 -15.39
C ASP A 192 2.73 8.23 -15.98
N ILE A 193 1.76 7.38 -15.64
CA ILE A 193 1.72 5.98 -16.07
C ILE A 193 1.42 5.88 -17.56
N GLU A 194 0.58 6.74 -18.12
CA GLU A 194 0.21 6.63 -19.53
C GLU A 194 1.39 6.98 -20.44
N LYS A 195 2.17 7.98 -20.05
CA LYS A 195 3.32 8.46 -20.84
C LYS A 195 4.64 7.81 -20.44
N GLY A 196 4.74 7.27 -19.23
CA GLY A 196 6.00 6.86 -18.63
C GLY A 196 6.97 8.02 -18.43
N GLU A 197 6.46 9.18 -18.02
CA GLU A 197 7.23 10.42 -17.86
C GLU A 197 7.28 10.85 -16.39
N VAL A 198 8.48 11.20 -15.91
CA VAL A 198 8.65 11.77 -14.57
C VAL A 198 8.04 13.15 -14.54
N LEU A 199 7.04 13.35 -13.67
CA LEU A 199 6.43 14.65 -13.43
C LEU A 199 7.28 15.47 -12.44
N TRP A 200 7.74 14.82 -11.37
CA TRP A 200 8.66 15.40 -10.39
C TRP A 200 9.46 14.31 -9.67
N GLY A 201 10.59 14.72 -9.10
CA GLY A 201 11.43 13.91 -8.21
C GLY A 201 11.93 14.77 -7.04
N ASP A 202 11.86 14.23 -5.83
CA ASP A 202 12.28 14.94 -4.61
C ASP A 202 13.20 14.06 -3.75
N ASP A 203 14.45 14.51 -3.58
CA ASP A 203 15.50 13.84 -2.78
C ASP A 203 15.34 14.06 -1.27
N SER A 204 14.49 15.01 -0.87
CA SER A 204 14.16 15.24 0.53
C SER A 204 13.10 14.25 1.02
N ASN A 205 12.32 13.65 0.12
CA ASN A 205 11.17 12.85 0.49
C ASN A 205 11.38 11.38 0.18
N TYR A 206 11.52 10.57 1.23
CA TYR A 206 11.51 9.12 1.12
C TYR A 206 10.09 8.58 1.31
N LEU A 207 9.42 8.09 0.27
CA LEU A 207 8.15 7.38 0.45
C LEU A 207 8.41 6.07 1.19
N GLY A 208 8.09 6.08 2.49
CA GLY A 208 8.13 4.91 3.35
C GLY A 208 6.92 4.02 3.15
N GLU A 209 6.80 3.00 4.01
CA GLU A 209 5.72 2.00 3.98
C GLU A 209 4.31 2.60 4.01
N GLU A 210 4.19 3.80 4.58
CA GLU A 210 2.92 4.45 4.81
C GLU A 210 2.77 5.76 4.03
N VAL A 211 1.82 5.72 3.11
CA VAL A 211 1.36 6.87 2.35
C VAL A 211 -0.17 6.89 2.39
N LEU A 212 -0.74 8.08 2.42
CA LEU A 212 -2.18 8.27 2.28
C LEU A 212 -2.42 9.26 1.14
N PHE A 213 -3.26 8.84 0.18
CA PHE A 213 -3.68 9.69 -0.92
C PHE A 213 -5.11 10.17 -0.67
N ASP A 214 -5.35 11.47 -0.81
CA ASP A 214 -6.67 12.08 -0.69
C ASP A 214 -6.81 13.20 -1.73
N ASN A 215 -7.50 12.89 -2.83
CA ASN A 215 -7.68 13.76 -3.99
C ASN A 215 -6.35 14.23 -4.58
N SER A 216 -5.97 15.49 -4.37
CA SER A 216 -4.73 16.09 -4.86
C SER A 216 -3.63 16.09 -3.80
N ILE A 217 -3.84 15.48 -2.64
CA ILE A 217 -2.90 15.50 -1.52
C ILE A 217 -2.31 14.12 -1.25
N LEU A 218 -0.99 14.07 -1.16
CA LEU A 218 -0.20 12.94 -0.68
C LEU A 218 0.30 13.24 0.73
N ILE A 219 -0.09 12.41 1.69
CA ILE A 219 0.49 12.39 3.03
C ILE A 219 1.56 11.30 3.08
N SER A 220 2.74 11.67 3.55
CA SER A 220 3.84 10.73 3.78
C SER A 220 4.52 11.03 5.10
N SER A 221 5.10 9.99 5.71
CA SER A 221 5.89 10.09 6.93
C SER A 221 7.27 9.51 6.67
N THR A 222 8.29 10.31 6.89
CA THR A 222 9.68 9.94 6.55
C THR A 222 10.59 10.26 7.72
N SER A 223 11.68 9.50 7.87
CA SER A 223 12.65 9.69 8.95
C SER A 223 13.40 11.03 8.87
N SER A 224 13.51 11.63 7.68
CA SER A 224 14.20 12.91 7.47
C SER A 224 13.28 14.12 7.59
N ASN A 225 12.01 14.00 7.19
CA ASN A 225 11.11 15.15 7.00
C ASN A 225 9.86 15.11 7.88
N GLY A 226 9.71 14.10 8.74
CA GLY A 226 8.50 13.94 9.56
C GLY A 226 7.26 13.68 8.68
N ILE A 227 6.09 14.06 9.19
CA ILE A 227 4.82 13.96 8.46
C ILE A 227 4.68 15.19 7.55
N ASN A 228 4.41 14.98 6.27
CA ASN A 228 4.21 16.05 5.30
C ASN A 228 3.01 15.77 4.39
N ALA A 229 2.33 16.85 4.00
CA ALA A 229 1.33 16.87 2.95
C ALA A 229 1.89 17.56 1.72
N ARG A 230 1.65 16.97 0.55
CA ARG A 230 2.12 17.48 -0.72
C ARG A 230 1.02 17.51 -1.75
N ASN A 231 1.12 18.46 -2.66
CA ASN A 231 0.34 18.41 -3.89
C ASN A 231 0.87 17.28 -4.77
N ILE A 232 0.00 16.37 -5.17
CA ILE A 232 0.32 15.16 -5.94
C ILE A 232 0.90 15.51 -7.32
N GLU A 233 0.34 16.52 -7.98
CA GLU A 233 0.69 16.86 -9.36
C GLU A 233 2.06 17.55 -9.46
N THR A 234 2.40 18.36 -8.45
CA THR A 234 3.61 19.22 -8.47
C THR A 234 4.71 18.73 -7.55
N GLY A 235 4.38 17.95 -6.51
CA GLY A 235 5.31 17.55 -5.45
C GLY A 235 5.50 18.60 -4.35
N ASP A 236 4.91 19.79 -4.49
CA ASP A 236 5.08 20.91 -3.57
C ASP A 236 4.54 20.59 -2.16
N ILE A 237 5.29 20.97 -1.13
CA ILE A 237 4.87 20.85 0.26
C ILE A 237 3.73 21.83 0.53
N VAL A 238 2.59 21.31 0.93
CA VAL A 238 1.44 22.10 1.41
C VAL A 238 1.62 22.44 2.89
N TRP A 239 1.98 21.45 3.71
CA TRP A 239 2.37 21.63 5.10
C TRP A 239 3.28 20.50 5.57
N GLN A 240 4.02 20.73 6.66
CA GLN A 240 4.95 19.77 7.24
C GLN A 240 4.98 19.88 8.76
N ILE A 241 5.03 18.73 9.43
CA ILE A 241 5.29 18.60 10.86
C ILE A 241 6.67 17.95 11.01
N LYS A 242 7.68 18.78 11.30
CA LYS A 242 9.06 18.33 11.50
C LYS A 242 9.19 17.52 12.79
N ASP A 243 10.15 16.59 12.80
CA ASP A 243 10.55 15.79 13.96
C ASP A 243 9.43 14.92 14.58
N ILE A 244 8.35 14.70 13.84
CA ILE A 244 7.27 13.79 14.20
C ILE A 244 7.12 12.78 13.07
N HIS A 245 7.41 11.53 13.37
CA HIS A 245 7.28 10.42 12.44
C HIS A 245 6.03 9.64 12.81
N GLY A 246 5.01 9.77 11.96
CA GLY A 246 3.77 9.03 12.08
C GLY A 246 3.90 7.62 11.52
N SER A 247 3.25 6.68 12.19
CA SER A 247 2.84 5.39 11.64
C SER A 247 1.30 5.23 11.75
N TYR A 248 0.77 4.29 11.01
CA TYR A 248 -0.62 4.01 10.70
C TYR A 248 -1.45 5.26 10.40
N ILE A 249 -0.97 6.14 9.52
CA ILE A 249 -1.68 7.38 9.18
C ILE A 249 -3.01 7.06 8.47
N GLN A 250 -4.13 7.50 9.06
CA GLN A 250 -5.48 7.35 8.51
C GLN A 250 -6.27 8.64 8.58
N LYS A 251 -7.25 8.82 7.70
CA LYS A 251 -8.07 10.03 7.60
C LYS A 251 -9.51 9.77 8.02
N LEU A 252 -10.09 10.67 8.81
CA LEU A 252 -11.53 10.77 9.05
C LEU A 252 -11.98 12.23 8.92
N GLY A 253 -12.81 12.52 7.91
CA GLY A 253 -13.24 13.89 7.63
C GLY A 253 -12.04 14.82 7.39
N ASN A 254 -11.91 15.85 8.22
CA ASN A 254 -10.85 16.87 8.15
C ASN A 254 -9.65 16.58 9.06
N TYR A 255 -9.53 15.37 9.60
CA TYR A 255 -8.46 15.02 10.52
C TYR A 255 -7.71 13.77 10.08
N LEU A 256 -6.41 13.77 10.38
CA LEU A 256 -5.54 12.62 10.30
C LEU A 256 -5.30 12.06 11.69
N TYR A 257 -5.22 10.75 11.78
CA TYR A 257 -4.93 10.01 13.00
C TYR A 257 -3.73 9.12 12.74
N CYS A 258 -2.76 9.16 13.65
CA CYS A 258 -1.55 8.37 13.52
C CYS A 258 -0.98 8.04 14.90
N ILE A 259 -0.09 7.07 14.94
CA ILE A 259 0.78 6.84 16.08
C ILE A 259 2.10 7.54 15.82
N ALA A 260 2.50 8.46 16.70
CA ALA A 260 3.81 9.08 16.62
C ALA A 260 4.36 9.36 18.02
N ASN A 261 5.66 9.12 18.21
CA ASN A 261 6.32 9.30 19.50
C ASN A 261 5.57 8.62 20.67
N ASN A 262 5.09 7.39 20.48
CA ASN A 262 4.27 6.62 21.42
C ASN A 262 2.93 7.25 21.82
N ASN A 263 2.44 8.24 21.05
CA ASN A 263 1.15 8.87 21.27
C ASN A 263 0.22 8.57 20.09
N LEU A 264 -1.06 8.41 20.39
CA LEU A 264 -2.11 8.59 19.39
C LEU A 264 -2.27 10.09 19.16
N MET A 265 -2.19 10.52 17.90
CA MET A 265 -2.25 11.93 17.53
C MET A 265 -3.44 12.20 16.62
N CYS A 266 -4.02 13.39 16.78
CA CYS A 266 -4.98 13.97 15.84
C CYS A 266 -4.40 15.24 15.25
N ILE A 267 -4.39 15.29 13.92
CA ILE A 267 -3.78 16.35 13.13
C ILE A 267 -4.86 16.88 12.19
N GLU A 268 -5.02 18.21 12.12
CA GLU A 268 -5.88 18.84 11.14
C GLU A 268 -5.31 18.63 9.73
N PHE A 269 -6.09 17.99 8.85
CA PHE A 269 -5.67 17.61 7.50
C PHE A 269 -5.31 18.82 6.63
N GLY A 270 -6.02 19.94 6.78
CA GLY A 270 -5.79 21.13 5.95
C GLY A 270 -4.53 21.91 6.30
N THR A 271 -4.01 21.76 7.53
CA THR A 271 -2.97 22.67 8.07
C THR A 271 -1.77 21.93 8.66
N GLY A 272 -1.89 20.64 8.96
CA GLY A 272 -0.90 19.91 9.75
C GLY A 272 -0.89 20.30 11.24
N LYS A 273 -1.84 21.13 11.70
CA LYS A 273 -1.89 21.52 13.12
C LYS A 273 -2.30 20.34 13.98
N ILE A 274 -1.48 20.04 14.99
CA ILE A 274 -1.81 19.00 15.96
C ILE A 274 -2.91 19.53 16.89
N ARG A 275 -4.05 18.85 16.91
CA ARG A 275 -5.19 19.21 17.77
C ARG A 275 -5.00 18.67 19.18
N TRP A 276 -4.66 17.39 19.28
CA TRP A 276 -4.44 16.72 20.56
C TRP A 276 -3.47 15.55 20.40
N ARG A 277 -2.95 15.08 21.54
CA ARG A 277 -2.11 13.89 21.67
C ARG A 277 -2.55 13.11 22.89
N ILE A 278 -2.69 11.81 22.76
CA ILE A 278 -3.05 10.89 23.83
C ILE A 278 -1.88 9.94 24.03
N SER A 279 -1.30 9.93 25.22
CA SER A 279 -0.26 8.97 25.57
C SER A 279 -0.86 7.59 25.80
N ALA A 280 -0.10 6.57 25.43
CA ALA A 280 -0.46 5.20 25.77
C ALA A 280 -0.58 5.03 27.30
N PRO A 281 -1.40 4.07 27.77
CA PRO A 281 -1.45 3.68 29.17
C PRO A 281 -0.06 3.36 29.73
N LYS A 282 0.12 3.53 31.04
CA LYS A 282 1.40 3.27 31.72
C LYS A 282 1.90 1.84 31.43
N ASN A 283 3.17 1.72 31.07
CA ASN A 283 3.85 0.47 30.71
C ASN A 283 3.31 -0.21 29.43
N ASP A 284 2.64 0.55 28.56
CA ASP A 284 2.19 0.09 27.24
C ASP A 284 2.59 1.11 26.16
N TYR A 285 2.37 0.76 24.90
CA TYR A 285 2.53 1.67 23.77
C TYR A 285 1.45 1.41 22.73
N PHE A 286 0.97 2.47 22.08
CA PHE A 286 0.16 2.30 20.89
C PHE A 286 1.05 1.78 19.77
N TYR A 287 0.63 0.70 19.12
CA TYR A 287 1.34 0.17 17.95
C TYR A 287 0.50 0.24 16.68
N LYS A 288 -0.79 0.58 16.77
CA LYS A 288 -1.68 0.72 15.62
C LYS A 288 -2.85 1.64 15.92
N VAL A 289 -3.27 2.40 14.91
CA VAL A 289 -4.55 3.11 14.91
C VAL A 289 -5.37 2.67 13.70
N THR A 290 -6.69 2.69 13.85
CA THR A 290 -7.66 2.43 12.78
C THR A 290 -8.83 3.37 12.92
N VAL A 291 -9.20 4.01 11.82
CA VAL A 291 -10.42 4.79 11.70
C VAL A 291 -11.55 3.83 11.32
N VAL A 292 -12.66 3.90 12.03
CA VAL A 292 -13.91 3.23 11.67
C VAL A 292 -14.91 4.33 11.31
N PRO A 293 -15.19 4.57 10.01
CA PRO A 293 -16.12 5.60 9.57
C PRO A 293 -17.54 5.27 10.04
N GLY A 294 -18.29 6.30 10.40
CA GLY A 294 -19.71 6.24 10.68
C GLY A 294 -20.55 6.41 9.41
N GLU A 295 -21.87 6.38 9.57
CA GLU A 295 -22.83 6.50 8.45
C GLU A 295 -22.75 7.86 7.74
N LYS A 296 -22.34 8.91 8.45
CA LYS A 296 -22.19 10.25 7.89
C LYS A 296 -20.74 10.62 7.73
N GLN A 297 -20.48 11.44 6.71
CA GLN A 297 -19.15 11.97 6.44
C GLN A 297 -18.59 12.69 7.67
N GLY A 298 -17.40 12.28 8.10
CA GLY A 298 -16.69 12.89 9.23
C GLY A 298 -17.10 12.38 10.60
N GLU A 299 -18.13 11.54 10.70
CA GLU A 299 -18.45 10.80 11.94
C GLU A 299 -17.67 9.48 11.96
N GLY A 300 -17.26 9.02 13.14
CA GLY A 300 -16.66 7.70 13.26
C GLY A 300 -16.08 7.40 14.63
N LYS A 301 -15.26 6.36 14.69
CA LYS A 301 -14.49 5.97 15.86
C LYS A 301 -13.03 5.82 15.50
N ILE A 302 -12.18 6.23 16.41
CA ILE A 302 -10.75 6.00 16.34
C ILE A 302 -10.44 4.85 17.27
N VAL A 303 -10.01 3.73 16.71
CA VAL A 303 -9.62 2.54 17.47
C VAL A 303 -8.11 2.51 17.55
N ALA A 304 -7.56 2.68 18.75
CA ALA A 304 -6.12 2.54 18.99
C ALA A 304 -5.84 1.24 19.72
N GLN A 305 -4.82 0.54 19.26
CA GLN A 305 -4.43 -0.77 19.80
C GLN A 305 -3.10 -0.66 20.52
N THR A 306 -3.06 -1.30 21.68
CA THR A 306 -1.84 -1.62 22.41
C THR A 306 -1.66 -3.13 22.45
N LEU A 307 -0.51 -3.63 22.93
CA LEU A 307 -0.22 -5.08 22.94
C LEU A 307 -1.27 -5.92 23.68
N THR A 308 -2.01 -5.28 24.58
CA THR A 308 -2.92 -5.95 25.51
C THR A 308 -4.35 -5.46 25.42
N ASN A 309 -4.60 -4.27 24.86
CA ASN A 309 -5.90 -3.61 24.90
C ASN A 309 -6.26 -2.93 23.58
N MET A 310 -7.56 -2.69 23.39
CA MET A 310 -8.08 -1.82 22.35
C MET A 310 -8.88 -0.69 23.00
N TYR A 311 -8.66 0.52 22.52
CA TYR A 311 -9.30 1.74 22.99
C TYR A 311 -10.10 2.35 21.86
N SER A 312 -11.31 2.83 22.15
CA SER A 312 -12.14 3.56 21.19
C SER A 312 -12.30 5.01 21.64
N TYR A 313 -11.98 5.94 20.74
CA TYR A 313 -12.11 7.38 20.94
C TYR A 313 -13.12 7.94 19.93
N SER A 314 -13.85 8.99 20.33
CA SER A 314 -14.61 9.81 19.38
C SER A 314 -13.70 10.82 18.67
N GLU A 315 -14.09 11.29 17.48
CA GLU A 315 -13.31 12.29 16.74
C GLU A 315 -13.07 13.60 17.53
N TYR A 316 -13.96 13.91 18.49
CA TYR A 316 -13.99 15.14 19.29
C TYR A 316 -13.38 15.02 20.68
N SER A 317 -12.36 14.17 20.92
CA SER A 317 -11.78 14.09 22.28
C SER A 317 -10.93 15.33 22.64
N ASP A 318 -11.58 16.50 22.73
CA ASP A 318 -11.11 17.69 23.45
C ASP A 318 -11.28 17.52 24.98
N THR A 319 -11.60 16.31 25.45
CA THR A 319 -11.71 15.99 26.88
C THR A 319 -11.00 14.68 27.20
N ILE A 320 -9.71 14.80 27.52
CA ILE A 320 -9.15 14.01 28.62
C ILE A 320 -8.83 15.01 29.72
N LYS A 321 -9.71 15.08 30.72
CA LYS A 321 -9.36 15.64 32.03
C LYS A 321 -8.58 14.62 32.82
#